data_AF-A0A382SAY8-F1
#
_entry.id   AF-A0A382SAY8-F1
#
_cell.length_a   1.000
_cell.length_b   1.000
_cell.length_c   1.000
_cell.angle_alpha   90.00
_cell.angle_beta   90.00
_cell.angle_gamma   90.00
#
_symmetry.space_group_name_H-M   'P 1'
#
loop_
_entity.id
_entity.type
_entity.pdbx_description
1 polymer ?
#
loop_
_entity_poly.entity_id
_entity_poly.type
_entity_poly.pdbx_seq_one_letter_code
_entity_poly.pdbx_strand_id
1 'polypeptide(L)'
;LTAENWQLMSDGQEWKSDWSLNTVYKPNDVVKYGGYIYICNTGHTSAATVELGLENHQSYWDLFVEGFDWKSDWTISTRYKVNDLVKYGGSVYLCIEEHTSDTTTAVGLEGKQSKWEIFGKGFVWLGDWAINTRYRVNDTVRYGGQIYINITGHTSAATIADGLEANQAQWQALHKGIEYLGAHAATTRYKVNDVVKYGANIWIATAAHTSTTSLAADEGNWSVLIPGLEFEDTWDSSTQYQPGDFITYGGYSYVSNTNNVNKNPPLNSSDWTLFVTGFNLRGDYNAVTAYKQGDVVRVGGFTYLAIADTTGN
;
A
#
# COMPACT_ATOMS: atom_id res chain seq x y z
N LEU A 1 -68.72 -5.29 24.70
CA LEU A 1 -69.44 -4.02 24.97
C LEU A 1 -70.61 -3.96 24.00
N THR A 2 -71.84 -3.78 24.48
CA THR A 2 -73.01 -3.69 23.60
C THR A 2 -73.16 -2.25 23.11
N ALA A 3 -73.44 -2.08 21.81
CA ALA A 3 -73.58 -0.77 21.18
C ALA A 3 -74.75 0.07 21.75
N GLU A 4 -75.72 -0.58 22.42
CA GLU A 4 -76.84 0.12 23.10
C GLU A 4 -76.41 0.98 24.29
N ASN A 5 -75.28 0.70 24.93
CA ASN A 5 -74.88 1.36 26.19
C ASN A 5 -73.54 2.10 26.13
N TRP A 6 -72.81 2.00 25.01
CA TRP A 6 -71.44 2.50 24.90
C TRP A 6 -71.21 3.13 23.53
N GLN A 7 -70.80 4.39 23.53
CA GLN A 7 -70.30 5.09 22.34
C GLN A 7 -68.77 5.13 22.39
N LEU A 8 -68.13 4.78 21.28
CA LEU A 8 -66.67 4.85 21.14
C LEU A 8 -66.23 6.31 21.18
N MET A 9 -65.38 6.67 22.14
CA MET A 9 -64.89 8.04 22.31
C MET A 9 -63.67 8.32 21.42
N SER A 10 -62.77 7.36 21.28
CA SER A 10 -61.60 7.44 20.41
C SER A 10 -61.05 6.05 20.12
N ASP A 11 -60.43 5.91 18.95
CA ASP A 11 -59.68 4.72 18.59
C ASP A 11 -58.27 4.87 19.18
N GLY A 12 -57.92 4.01 20.14
CA GLY A 12 -56.60 4.03 20.77
C GLY A 12 -55.52 3.44 19.86
N GLN A 13 -54.25 3.84 20.07
CA GLN A 13 -53.09 3.21 19.44
C GLN A 13 -52.44 2.23 20.42
N GLU A 14 -52.04 1.05 19.93
CA GLU A 14 -51.32 0.04 20.74
C GLU A 14 -49.93 -0.19 20.17
N TRP A 15 -48.88 0.07 20.95
CA TRP A 15 -47.51 -0.30 20.56
C TRP A 15 -47.31 -1.81 20.70
N LYS A 16 -47.01 -2.48 19.58
CA LYS A 16 -46.83 -3.94 19.48
C LYS A 16 -45.36 -4.36 19.46
N SER A 17 -44.42 -3.45 19.65
CA SER A 17 -42.97 -3.70 19.50
C SER A 17 -42.59 -4.07 18.06
N ASP A 18 -41.57 -4.91 17.86
CA ASP A 18 -41.16 -5.36 16.53
C ASP A 18 -42.26 -6.18 15.85
N TRP A 19 -42.49 -5.91 14.57
CA TRP A 19 -43.37 -6.70 13.72
C TRP A 19 -42.93 -8.17 13.72
N SER A 20 -43.90 -9.06 13.83
CA SER A 20 -43.71 -10.49 13.99
C SER A 20 -44.54 -11.26 12.97
N LEU A 21 -44.09 -12.46 12.60
CA LEU A 21 -44.79 -13.36 11.65
C LEU A 21 -46.06 -13.94 12.27
N ASN A 22 -47.02 -14.33 11.43
CA ASN A 22 -48.27 -15.00 11.84
C ASN A 22 -49.00 -14.31 13.02
N THR A 23 -48.89 -12.99 13.11
CA THR A 23 -49.39 -12.17 14.21
C THR A 23 -50.60 -11.38 13.73
N VAL A 24 -51.69 -11.40 14.50
CA VAL A 24 -52.88 -10.62 14.19
C VAL A 24 -52.66 -9.18 14.64
N TYR A 25 -52.75 -8.25 13.67
CA TYR A 25 -52.71 -6.81 13.91
C TYR A 25 -54.09 -6.21 13.65
N LYS A 26 -54.54 -5.36 14.56
CA LYS A 26 -55.80 -4.62 14.46
C LYS A 26 -55.55 -3.22 13.88
N PRO A 27 -56.57 -2.55 13.31
CA PRO A 27 -56.45 -1.14 12.98
C PRO A 27 -55.94 -0.34 14.18
N ASN A 28 -55.01 0.58 13.93
CA ASN A 28 -54.27 1.42 14.88
C ASN A 28 -53.19 0.73 15.73
N ASP A 29 -52.90 -0.56 15.50
CA ASP A 29 -51.69 -1.19 16.07
C ASP A 29 -50.44 -0.56 15.45
N VAL A 30 -49.46 -0.22 16.28
CA VAL A 30 -48.20 0.40 15.88
C VAL A 30 -47.05 -0.59 16.05
N VAL A 31 -46.23 -0.79 15.02
CA VAL A 31 -45.11 -1.74 15.02
C VAL A 31 -43.82 -1.07 14.58
N LYS A 32 -42.67 -1.54 15.10
CA LYS A 32 -41.37 -1.31 14.46
C LYS A 32 -41.15 -2.35 13.37
N TYR A 33 -40.71 -1.91 12.19
CA TYR A 33 -40.31 -2.80 11.11
C TYR A 33 -39.07 -2.24 10.41
N GLY A 34 -37.89 -2.79 10.74
CA GLY A 34 -36.61 -2.21 10.31
C GLY A 34 -36.44 -0.81 10.92
N GLY A 35 -35.99 0.16 10.11
CA GLY A 35 -35.88 1.56 10.53
C GLY A 35 -37.21 2.29 10.66
N TYR A 36 -38.32 1.69 10.23
CA TYR A 36 -39.62 2.34 10.18
C TYR A 36 -40.51 1.99 11.37
N ILE A 37 -41.40 2.91 11.71
CA ILE A 37 -42.57 2.65 12.54
C ILE A 37 -43.79 2.74 11.63
N TYR A 38 -44.62 1.70 11.64
CA TYR A 38 -45.87 1.65 10.88
C TYR A 38 -47.07 1.61 11.81
N ILE A 39 -48.19 2.15 11.35
CA ILE A 39 -49.50 1.98 11.96
C ILE A 39 -50.40 1.17 11.03
N CYS A 40 -51.06 0.16 11.56
CA CYS A 40 -51.95 -0.72 10.82
C CYS A 40 -53.23 0.04 10.47
N ASN A 41 -53.56 0.18 9.18
CA ASN A 41 -54.79 0.83 8.73
C ASN A 41 -55.92 -0.21 8.47
N THR A 42 -55.56 -1.47 8.22
CA THR A 42 -56.50 -2.55 7.91
C THR A 42 -56.13 -3.81 8.69
N GLY A 43 -57.04 -4.31 9.54
CA GLY A 43 -56.77 -5.47 10.39
C GLY A 43 -56.52 -6.76 9.58
N HIS A 44 -55.44 -7.48 9.91
CA HIS A 44 -55.02 -8.69 9.18
C HIS A 44 -54.10 -9.59 10.03
N THR A 45 -53.75 -10.76 9.50
CA THR A 45 -52.64 -11.59 10.03
C THR A 45 -51.40 -11.34 9.19
N SER A 46 -50.29 -11.01 9.84
CA SER A 46 -49.01 -10.76 9.17
C SER A 46 -48.49 -11.99 8.43
N ALA A 47 -47.54 -11.76 7.51
CA ALA A 47 -47.03 -12.81 6.65
C ALA A 47 -46.45 -14.02 7.42
N ALA A 48 -46.47 -15.18 6.77
CA ALA A 48 -46.06 -16.43 7.39
C ALA A 48 -44.53 -16.65 7.38
N THR A 49 -43.80 -15.96 6.51
CA THR A 49 -42.35 -16.13 6.33
C THR A 49 -41.61 -14.81 6.37
N VAL A 50 -40.34 -14.86 6.78
CA VAL A 50 -39.46 -13.69 6.79
C VAL A 50 -39.28 -13.13 5.38
N GLU A 51 -39.39 -13.92 4.32
CA GLU A 51 -39.16 -13.46 2.95
C GLU A 51 -40.32 -12.63 2.39
N LEU A 52 -41.55 -12.89 2.83
CA LEU A 52 -42.72 -12.09 2.49
C LEU A 52 -42.79 -10.76 3.26
N GLY A 53 -42.39 -10.78 4.54
CA GLY A 53 -42.29 -9.59 5.37
C GLY A 53 -43.59 -8.80 5.55
N LEU A 54 -43.43 -7.52 5.91
CA LEU A 54 -44.54 -6.56 6.00
C LEU A 54 -45.03 -6.16 4.59
N GLU A 55 -44.13 -6.21 3.61
CA GLU A 55 -44.35 -5.77 2.23
C GLU A 55 -45.46 -6.58 1.54
N ASN A 56 -45.64 -7.86 1.92
CA ASN A 56 -46.75 -8.69 1.46
C ASN A 56 -48.13 -8.08 1.72
N HIS A 57 -48.25 -7.19 2.71
CA HIS A 57 -49.46 -6.44 3.01
C HIS A 57 -49.19 -4.95 3.13
N GLN A 58 -48.27 -4.39 2.32
CA GLN A 58 -47.82 -2.99 2.45
C GLN A 58 -48.97 -1.98 2.46
N SER A 59 -50.04 -2.21 1.68
CA SER A 59 -51.22 -1.33 1.63
C SER A 59 -52.02 -1.30 2.93
N TYR A 60 -51.80 -2.24 3.84
CA TYR A 60 -52.48 -2.32 5.14
C TYR A 60 -51.74 -1.56 6.24
N TRP A 61 -50.61 -0.93 5.90
CA TRP A 61 -49.74 -0.21 6.82
C TRP A 61 -49.49 1.20 6.31
N ASP A 62 -49.78 2.19 7.15
CA ASP A 62 -49.36 3.57 6.91
C ASP A 62 -48.02 3.81 7.62
N LEU A 63 -47.10 4.48 6.93
CA LEU A 63 -45.83 4.89 7.52
C LEU A 63 -46.11 5.95 8.61
N PHE A 64 -45.69 5.66 9.83
CA PHE A 64 -45.90 6.54 10.98
C PHE A 64 -44.67 7.41 11.26
N VAL A 65 -43.47 6.81 11.28
CA VAL A 65 -42.19 7.52 11.49
C VAL A 65 -41.08 6.84 10.68
N GLU A 66 -40.19 7.65 10.10
CA GLU A 66 -38.93 7.21 9.50
C GLU A 66 -37.76 7.30 10.47
N GLY A 67 -36.92 6.27 10.51
CA GLY A 67 -35.71 6.20 11.30
C GLY A 67 -34.72 5.17 10.73
N PHE A 68 -33.69 4.83 11.50
CA PHE A 68 -32.66 3.84 11.14
C PHE A 68 -32.66 2.66 12.11
N ASP A 69 -32.34 1.45 11.63
CA ASP A 69 -32.18 0.25 12.47
C ASP A 69 -30.75 -0.28 12.41
N TRP A 70 -30.00 -0.14 13.51
CA TRP A 70 -28.64 -0.67 13.60
C TRP A 70 -28.65 -2.20 13.74
N LYS A 71 -28.06 -2.90 12.77
CA LYS A 71 -28.00 -4.37 12.72
C LYS A 71 -26.68 -4.98 13.19
N SER A 72 -25.72 -4.16 13.63
CA SER A 72 -24.34 -4.57 13.93
C SER A 72 -23.52 -4.85 12.66
N ASP A 73 -22.51 -5.73 12.73
CA ASP A 73 -21.70 -6.12 11.57
C ASP A 73 -22.55 -6.81 10.49
N TRP A 74 -22.24 -6.55 9.21
CA TRP A 74 -22.88 -7.20 8.07
C TRP A 74 -22.60 -8.70 8.05
N THR A 75 -23.62 -9.49 7.74
CA THR A 75 -23.58 -10.95 7.68
C THR A 75 -24.19 -11.47 6.39
N ILE A 76 -23.75 -12.65 5.98
CA ILE A 76 -24.28 -13.38 4.81
C ILE A 76 -25.67 -13.97 5.11
N SER A 77 -26.43 -14.28 4.06
CA SER A 77 -27.77 -14.90 4.15
C SER A 77 -28.74 -14.18 5.11
N THR A 78 -28.63 -12.87 5.21
CA THR A 78 -29.42 -12.02 6.12
C THR A 78 -30.31 -11.10 5.29
N ARG A 79 -31.61 -11.05 5.59
CA ARG A 79 -32.54 -10.09 4.97
C ARG A 79 -32.35 -8.72 5.61
N TYR A 80 -31.93 -7.76 4.81
CA TYR A 80 -31.81 -6.35 5.16
C TYR A 80 -32.95 -5.56 4.53
N LYS A 81 -33.49 -4.62 5.30
CA LYS A 81 -34.62 -3.76 4.95
C LYS A 81 -34.12 -2.34 4.69
N VAL A 82 -34.91 -1.55 3.98
CA VAL A 82 -34.61 -0.14 3.79
C VAL A 82 -34.43 0.53 5.16
N ASN A 83 -33.41 1.37 5.27
CA ASN A 83 -32.97 2.04 6.49
C ASN A 83 -32.27 1.17 7.56
N ASP A 84 -31.95 -0.08 7.25
CA ASP A 84 -31.02 -0.85 8.07
C ASP A 84 -29.60 -0.26 7.94
N LEU A 85 -28.93 -0.07 9.07
CA LEU A 85 -27.52 0.30 9.15
C LEU A 85 -26.68 -0.91 9.55
N VAL A 86 -25.61 -1.17 8.80
CA VAL A 86 -24.64 -2.23 9.10
C VAL A 86 -23.23 -1.67 9.16
N LYS A 87 -22.38 -2.26 10.01
CA LYS A 87 -20.93 -2.09 9.89
C LYS A 87 -20.37 -3.09 8.89
N TYR A 88 -19.58 -2.62 7.95
CA TYR A 88 -18.84 -3.49 7.04
C TYR A 88 -17.43 -2.95 6.82
N GLY A 89 -16.45 -3.70 7.31
CA GLY A 89 -15.08 -3.20 7.44
C GLY A 89 -15.02 -2.01 8.40
N GLY A 90 -14.47 -0.89 7.95
CA GLY A 90 -14.35 0.34 8.73
C GLY A 90 -15.52 1.30 8.56
N SER A 91 -16.43 1.02 7.63
CA SER A 91 -17.51 1.92 7.26
C SER A 91 -18.86 1.44 7.78
N VAL A 92 -19.80 2.36 7.90
CA VAL A 92 -21.22 2.08 8.12
C VAL A 92 -21.97 2.28 6.81
N TYR A 93 -22.79 1.30 6.45
CA TYR A 93 -23.61 1.31 5.23
C TYR A 93 -25.09 1.35 5.58
N LEU A 94 -25.84 2.09 4.76
CA LEU A 94 -27.29 2.21 4.78
C LEU A 94 -27.88 1.34 3.66
N CYS A 95 -28.80 0.45 4.01
CA CYS A 95 -29.56 -0.31 3.04
C CYS A 95 -30.61 0.60 2.40
N ILE A 96 -30.55 0.80 1.09
CA ILE A 96 -31.46 1.67 0.33
C ILE A 96 -32.51 0.90 -0.47
N GLU A 97 -32.31 -0.41 -0.63
CA GLU A 97 -33.27 -1.31 -1.27
C GLU A 97 -33.24 -2.66 -0.54
N GLU A 98 -34.42 -3.19 -0.22
CA GLU A 98 -34.55 -4.48 0.46
C GLU A 98 -33.86 -5.62 -0.33
N HIS A 99 -33.16 -6.49 0.39
CA HIS A 99 -32.60 -7.72 -0.15
C HIS A 99 -32.14 -8.69 0.94
N THR A 100 -31.95 -9.95 0.54
CA THR A 100 -31.13 -10.90 1.29
C THR A 100 -29.68 -10.77 0.86
N SER A 101 -28.73 -10.63 1.78
CA SER A 101 -27.30 -10.61 1.46
C SER A 101 -26.84 -11.93 0.81
N ASP A 102 -25.67 -11.90 0.17
CA ASP A 102 -25.11 -13.09 -0.48
C ASP A 102 -24.85 -14.23 0.51
N THR A 103 -24.68 -15.44 0.00
CA THR A 103 -24.48 -16.67 0.80
C THR A 103 -23.01 -16.95 1.12
N THR A 104 -22.08 -16.12 0.64
CA THR A 104 -20.63 -16.30 0.86
C THR A 104 -19.96 -14.97 1.15
N THR A 105 -18.82 -15.02 1.84
CA THR A 105 -17.99 -13.85 2.15
C THR A 105 -16.98 -13.51 1.05
N ALA A 106 -16.97 -14.26 -0.06
CA ALA A 106 -15.99 -14.09 -1.13
C ALA A 106 -16.07 -12.69 -1.77
N VAL A 107 -17.29 -12.24 -2.09
CA VAL A 107 -17.52 -10.88 -2.56
C VAL A 107 -17.84 -9.96 -1.38
N GLY A 108 -18.71 -10.40 -0.47
CA GLY A 108 -19.15 -9.61 0.69
C GLY A 108 -20.27 -8.63 0.35
N LEU A 109 -20.38 -7.51 1.06
CA LEU A 109 -21.42 -6.48 0.84
C LEU A 109 -21.37 -5.94 -0.60
N GLU A 110 -20.19 -5.88 -1.19
CA GLU A 110 -19.93 -5.36 -2.54
C GLU A 110 -20.70 -6.13 -3.63
N GLY A 111 -21.12 -7.39 -3.38
CA GLY A 111 -21.90 -8.18 -4.33
C GLY A 111 -23.28 -7.59 -4.63
N LYS A 112 -23.79 -6.75 -3.71
CA LYS A 112 -25.05 -6.00 -3.87
C LYS A 112 -24.84 -4.51 -3.62
N GLN A 113 -23.68 -3.97 -4.01
CA GLN A 113 -23.31 -2.58 -3.73
C GLN A 113 -24.36 -1.54 -4.16
N SER A 114 -25.14 -1.79 -5.23
CA SER A 114 -26.20 -0.90 -5.68
C SER A 114 -27.36 -0.75 -4.69
N LYS A 115 -27.48 -1.66 -3.72
CA LYS A 115 -28.50 -1.64 -2.66
C LYS A 115 -27.98 -1.04 -1.35
N TRP A 116 -26.74 -0.56 -1.34
CA TRP A 116 -26.07 0.02 -0.18
C TRP A 116 -25.50 1.40 -0.49
N GLU A 117 -25.75 2.35 0.39
CA GLU A 117 -25.11 3.65 0.41
C GLU A 117 -24.15 3.76 1.60
N ILE A 118 -23.05 4.51 1.47
CA ILE A 118 -22.16 4.76 2.60
C ILE A 118 -22.81 5.81 3.51
N PHE A 119 -23.14 5.40 4.74
CA PHE A 119 -23.66 6.30 5.78
C PHE A 119 -22.53 7.00 6.53
N GLY A 120 -21.45 6.27 6.82
CA GLY A 120 -20.27 6.80 7.50
C GLY A 120 -19.00 6.14 6.99
N LYS A 121 -18.01 6.95 6.61
CA LYS A 121 -16.69 6.45 6.16
C LYS A 121 -15.76 6.25 7.35
N GLY A 122 -15.11 5.10 7.40
CA GLY A 122 -14.00 4.85 8.31
C GLY A 122 -12.95 3.96 7.65
N PHE A 123 -11.81 3.86 8.32
CA PHE A 123 -10.65 3.08 7.88
C PHE A 123 -10.38 1.93 8.85
N VAL A 124 -9.82 0.83 8.35
CA VAL A 124 -9.35 -0.27 9.19
C VAL A 124 -7.86 -0.46 8.98
N TRP A 125 -7.06 -0.32 10.04
CA TRP A 125 -5.66 -0.70 9.99
C TRP A 125 -5.51 -2.21 10.19
N LEU A 126 -5.00 -2.91 9.18
CA LEU A 126 -4.82 -4.36 9.20
C LEU A 126 -3.36 -4.79 9.42
N GLY A 127 -2.43 -3.85 9.60
CA GLY A 127 -1.01 -4.15 9.69
C GLY A 127 -0.37 -4.37 8.32
N ASP A 128 0.56 -5.31 8.22
CA ASP A 128 1.26 -5.60 6.97
C ASP A 128 0.35 -6.32 5.96
N TRP A 129 0.55 -6.03 4.68
CA TRP A 129 -0.12 -6.72 3.59
C TRP A 129 0.22 -8.21 3.58
N ALA A 130 -0.78 -9.05 3.32
CA ALA A 130 -0.67 -10.50 3.30
C ALA A 130 -1.29 -11.07 2.02
N ILE A 131 -0.75 -12.21 1.58
CA ILE A 131 -1.25 -12.99 0.44
C ILE A 131 -2.59 -13.68 0.77
N ASN A 132 -3.37 -14.05 -0.25
CA ASN A 132 -4.66 -14.76 -0.11
C ASN A 132 -5.61 -14.13 0.92
N THR A 133 -5.54 -12.81 1.10
CA THR A 133 -6.29 -12.06 2.11
C THR A 133 -7.37 -11.24 1.44
N ARG A 134 -8.60 -11.35 1.93
CA ARG A 134 -9.73 -10.57 1.43
C ARG A 134 -9.70 -9.17 2.04
N TYR A 135 -9.37 -8.16 1.22
CA TYR A 135 -9.34 -6.75 1.61
C TYR A 135 -10.56 -6.00 1.12
N ARG A 136 -11.32 -5.39 2.03
CA ARG A 136 -12.54 -4.60 1.77
C ARG A 136 -12.17 -3.16 1.44
N VAL A 137 -13.11 -2.43 0.86
CA VAL A 137 -12.92 -1.00 0.59
C VAL A 137 -12.61 -0.27 1.91
N ASN A 138 -11.64 0.63 1.89
CA ASN A 138 -11.08 1.37 3.02
C ASN A 138 -10.24 0.56 4.02
N ASP A 139 -9.94 -0.70 3.74
CA ASP A 139 -8.89 -1.40 4.48
C ASP A 139 -7.55 -0.74 4.19
N THR A 140 -6.74 -0.55 5.23
CA THR A 140 -5.42 0.09 5.16
C THR A 140 -4.36 -0.88 5.63
N VAL A 141 -3.27 -0.94 4.86
CA VAL A 141 -2.16 -1.86 5.09
C VAL A 141 -0.83 -1.16 4.92
N ARG A 142 0.20 -1.70 5.58
CA ARG A 142 1.60 -1.44 5.25
C ARG A 142 2.04 -2.39 4.15
N TYR A 143 2.78 -1.88 3.17
CA TYR A 143 3.50 -2.71 2.22
C TYR A 143 4.88 -2.09 1.97
N GLY A 144 5.91 -2.68 2.58
CA GLY A 144 7.24 -2.08 2.65
C GLY A 144 7.27 -0.80 3.48
N GLY A 145 7.93 0.23 2.96
CA GLY A 145 7.92 1.58 3.52
C GLY A 145 6.60 2.35 3.37
N GLN A 146 5.64 1.81 2.63
CA GLN A 146 4.46 2.56 2.19
C GLN A 146 3.17 2.12 2.90
N ILE A 147 2.21 3.04 3.00
CA ILE A 147 0.85 2.76 3.48
C ILE A 147 -0.10 2.88 2.31
N TYR A 148 -0.93 1.86 2.12
CA TYR A 148 -1.95 1.80 1.09
C TYR A 148 -3.34 1.71 1.70
N ILE A 149 -4.31 2.25 0.97
CA ILE A 149 -5.74 2.05 1.19
C ILE A 149 -6.33 1.28 0.01
N ASN A 150 -7.12 0.26 0.31
CA ASN A 150 -7.84 -0.50 -0.69
C ASN A 150 -9.07 0.28 -1.17
N ILE A 151 -9.19 0.50 -2.48
CA ILE A 151 -10.29 1.25 -3.09
C ILE A 151 -11.34 0.35 -3.73
N THR A 152 -11.01 -0.94 -3.96
CA THR A 152 -11.93 -1.93 -4.53
C THR A 152 -11.76 -3.26 -3.81
N GLY A 153 -12.86 -3.83 -3.29
CA GLY A 153 -12.85 -5.12 -2.61
C GLY A 153 -12.26 -6.24 -3.47
N HIS A 154 -11.26 -6.97 -2.95
CA HIS A 154 -10.63 -8.10 -3.65
C HIS A 154 -9.94 -9.07 -2.70
N THR A 155 -9.53 -10.23 -3.22
CA THR A 155 -8.57 -11.12 -2.56
C THR A 155 -7.19 -10.84 -3.14
N SER A 156 -6.22 -10.58 -2.26
CA SER A 156 -4.84 -10.29 -2.66
C SER A 156 -4.17 -11.47 -3.35
N ALA A 157 -3.03 -11.20 -3.99
CA ALA A 157 -2.25 -12.18 -4.73
C ALA A 157 -1.96 -13.47 -3.94
N ALA A 158 -1.80 -14.56 -4.68
CA ALA A 158 -1.57 -15.88 -4.09
C ALA A 158 -0.14 -16.08 -3.58
N THR A 159 0.83 -15.30 -4.07
CA THR A 159 2.26 -15.46 -3.74
C THR A 159 2.90 -14.13 -3.36
N ILE A 160 3.99 -14.20 -2.58
CA ILE A 160 4.80 -13.02 -2.21
C ILE A 160 5.51 -12.44 -3.44
N ALA A 161 5.81 -13.27 -4.44
CA ALA A 161 6.48 -12.83 -5.67
C ALA A 161 5.58 -11.94 -6.54
N ASP A 162 4.29 -12.23 -6.59
CA ASP A 162 3.29 -11.38 -7.24
C ASP A 162 3.08 -10.09 -6.45
N GLY A 163 3.03 -10.20 -5.12
CA GLY A 163 2.95 -9.07 -4.19
C GLY A 163 1.67 -8.25 -4.33
N LEU A 164 1.71 -7.02 -3.81
CA LEU A 164 0.61 -6.06 -3.96
C LEU A 164 0.43 -5.63 -5.43
N GLU A 165 1.51 -5.69 -6.21
CA GLU A 165 1.60 -5.21 -7.59
C GLU A 165 0.63 -5.95 -8.53
N ALA A 166 0.32 -7.23 -8.27
CA ALA A 166 -0.68 -7.98 -9.02
C ALA A 166 -2.08 -7.35 -8.97
N ASN A 167 -2.36 -6.56 -7.93
CA ASN A 167 -3.63 -5.91 -7.67
C ASN A 167 -3.48 -4.38 -7.59
N GLN A 168 -2.42 -3.79 -8.15
CA GLN A 168 -2.05 -2.39 -7.95
C GLN A 168 -3.18 -1.38 -8.21
N ALA A 169 -4.05 -1.65 -9.19
CA ALA A 169 -5.18 -0.79 -9.53
C ALA A 169 -6.28 -0.75 -8.44
N GLN A 170 -6.26 -1.68 -7.49
CA GLN A 170 -7.18 -1.76 -6.37
C GLN A 170 -6.62 -1.05 -5.12
N TRP A 171 -5.37 -0.59 -5.17
CA TRP A 171 -4.70 0.07 -4.06
C TRP A 171 -4.33 1.51 -4.41
N GLN A 172 -4.62 2.43 -3.49
CA GLN A 172 -4.16 3.81 -3.54
C GLN A 172 -3.11 4.03 -2.45
N ALA A 173 -1.97 4.63 -2.79
CA ALA A 173 -0.98 5.01 -1.78
C ALA A 173 -1.53 6.16 -0.93
N LEU A 174 -1.62 5.95 0.39
CA LEU A 174 -1.99 6.97 1.37
C LEU A 174 -0.74 7.73 1.85
N HIS A 175 0.36 7.02 2.05
CA HIS A 175 1.64 7.60 2.42
C HIS A 175 2.78 6.85 1.73
N LYS A 176 3.65 7.60 1.05
CA LYS A 176 4.82 7.07 0.33
C LYS A 176 6.08 7.18 1.19
N GLY A 177 6.10 6.45 2.31
CA GLY A 177 7.26 6.37 3.19
C GLY A 177 8.38 5.50 2.62
N ILE A 178 9.44 5.33 3.41
CA ILE A 178 10.61 4.51 3.08
C ILE A 178 10.82 3.43 4.14
N GLU A 179 11.50 2.34 3.78
CA GLU A 179 11.91 1.30 4.72
C GLU A 179 13.40 0.98 4.54
N TYR A 180 14.21 1.25 5.56
CA TYR A 180 15.64 0.92 5.51
C TYR A 180 15.88 -0.54 5.92
N LEU A 181 16.40 -1.33 4.98
CA LEU A 181 16.62 -2.77 5.14
C LEU A 181 18.07 -3.15 5.48
N GLY A 182 18.96 -2.17 5.65
CA GLY A 182 20.38 -2.41 5.90
C GLY A 182 21.19 -2.54 4.60
N ALA A 183 22.19 -3.41 4.59
CA ALA A 183 23.00 -3.64 3.39
C ALA A 183 22.20 -4.38 2.30
N HIS A 184 22.47 -4.07 1.03
CA HIS A 184 21.88 -4.80 -0.10
C HIS A 184 22.22 -6.30 -0.01
N ALA A 185 21.23 -7.16 -0.28
CA ALA A 185 21.36 -8.61 -0.25
C ALA A 185 20.86 -9.21 -1.58
N ALA A 186 21.59 -10.19 -2.10
CA ALA A 186 21.22 -10.94 -3.30
C ALA A 186 19.93 -11.77 -3.10
N THR A 187 19.25 -12.13 -4.18
CA THR A 187 18.03 -12.97 -4.17
C THR A 187 16.90 -12.47 -3.26
N THR A 188 16.90 -11.18 -2.91
CA THR A 188 15.95 -10.55 -2.00
C THR A 188 14.89 -9.80 -2.78
N ARG A 189 13.61 -9.95 -2.39
CA ARG A 189 12.53 -9.14 -2.98
C ARG A 189 12.53 -7.75 -2.36
N TYR A 190 12.86 -6.76 -3.18
CA TYR A 190 12.71 -5.35 -2.85
C TYR A 190 11.41 -4.79 -3.41
N LYS A 191 10.79 -3.92 -2.63
CA LYS A 191 9.55 -3.20 -2.95
C LYS A 191 9.89 -1.74 -3.22
N VAL A 192 9.03 -1.05 -3.94
CA VAL A 192 9.19 0.40 -4.17
C VAL A 192 9.35 1.11 -2.83
N ASN A 193 10.34 2.00 -2.76
CA ASN A 193 10.79 2.74 -1.57
C ASN A 193 11.50 1.93 -0.47
N ASP A 194 11.86 0.67 -0.72
CA ASP A 194 12.85 -0.01 0.12
C ASP A 194 14.22 0.66 -0.08
N VAL A 195 14.97 0.83 1.01
CA VAL A 195 16.23 1.57 1.07
C VAL A 195 17.34 0.66 1.57
N VAL A 196 18.49 0.67 0.91
CA VAL A 196 19.64 -0.18 1.25
C VAL A 196 20.98 0.57 1.18
N LYS A 197 21.99 0.10 1.90
CA LYS A 197 23.40 0.50 1.75
C LYS A 197 24.08 -0.40 0.72
N TYR A 198 24.75 0.20 -0.27
CA TYR A 198 25.59 -0.52 -1.24
C TYR A 198 26.68 0.41 -1.78
N GLY A 199 27.93 -0.01 -1.69
CA GLY A 199 29.10 0.87 -1.89
C GLY A 199 29.02 2.10 -1.03
N ALA A 200 29.59 3.21 -1.45
CA ALA A 200 29.56 4.46 -0.70
C ALA A 200 28.14 5.01 -0.41
N ASN A 201 27.12 4.60 -1.17
CA ASN A 201 25.81 5.27 -1.19
C ASN A 201 24.72 4.53 -0.42
N ILE A 202 23.65 5.29 -0.13
CA ILE A 202 22.34 4.74 0.22
C ILE A 202 21.45 4.82 -1.02
N TRP A 203 20.84 3.69 -1.37
CA TRP A 203 20.01 3.51 -2.56
C TRP A 203 18.55 3.29 -2.18
N ILE A 204 17.63 3.71 -3.04
CA ILE A 204 16.19 3.49 -2.93
C ILE A 204 15.66 2.75 -4.16
N ALA A 205 14.86 1.72 -3.94
CA ALA A 205 14.24 0.94 -5.01
C ALA A 205 13.12 1.76 -5.68
N THR A 206 13.16 1.87 -7.00
CA THR A 206 12.19 2.60 -7.82
C THR A 206 11.13 1.68 -8.44
N ALA A 207 11.41 0.36 -8.47
CA ALA A 207 10.50 -0.68 -8.93
C ALA A 207 10.59 -1.91 -8.03
N ALA A 208 9.48 -2.65 -7.92
CA ALA A 208 9.49 -3.93 -7.22
C ALA A 208 10.21 -4.99 -8.06
N HIS A 209 11.15 -5.70 -7.47
CA HIS A 209 11.95 -6.72 -8.15
C HIS A 209 12.57 -7.70 -7.14
N THR A 210 13.08 -8.82 -7.63
CA THR A 210 13.95 -9.70 -6.85
C THR A 210 15.38 -9.45 -7.31
N SER A 211 16.23 -8.98 -6.40
CA SER A 211 17.63 -8.69 -6.69
C SER A 211 18.35 -9.94 -7.19
N THR A 212 19.34 -9.76 -8.04
CA THR A 212 20.15 -10.86 -8.57
C THR A 212 21.39 -11.09 -7.71
N THR A 213 22.58 -10.83 -8.23
CA THR A 213 23.87 -11.05 -7.55
C THR A 213 24.38 -9.82 -6.80
N SER A 214 24.12 -8.62 -7.32
CA SER A 214 24.55 -7.34 -6.75
C SER A 214 23.65 -6.22 -7.24
N LEU A 215 23.63 -5.09 -6.53
CA LEU A 215 22.85 -3.91 -6.93
C LEU A 215 23.29 -3.39 -8.31
N ALA A 216 24.59 -3.49 -8.62
CA ALA A 216 25.11 -3.11 -9.94
C ALA A 216 24.52 -3.95 -11.09
N ALA A 217 24.12 -5.20 -10.83
CA ALA A 217 23.56 -6.07 -11.86
C ALA A 217 22.10 -5.73 -12.20
N ASP A 218 21.38 -5.07 -11.28
CA ASP A 218 19.98 -4.67 -11.44
C ASP A 218 19.76 -3.17 -11.15
N GLU A 219 20.80 -2.36 -11.36
CA GLU A 219 20.87 -0.92 -11.04
C GLU A 219 19.71 -0.12 -11.63
N GLY A 220 19.14 -0.55 -12.76
CA GLY A 220 17.97 0.08 -13.38
C GLY A 220 16.71 0.11 -12.51
N ASN A 221 16.66 -0.69 -11.43
CA ASN A 221 15.56 -0.68 -10.45
C ASN A 221 15.86 0.20 -9.22
N TRP A 222 16.97 0.94 -9.24
CA TRP A 222 17.47 1.71 -8.10
C TRP A 222 17.72 3.17 -8.46
N SER A 223 17.75 4.00 -7.43
CA SER A 223 18.17 5.40 -7.46
C SER A 223 19.05 5.68 -6.25
N VAL A 224 20.04 6.57 -6.39
CA VAL A 224 20.81 7.05 -5.23
C VAL A 224 19.92 7.96 -4.39
N LEU A 225 19.65 7.57 -3.14
CA LEU A 225 18.91 8.37 -2.18
C LEU A 225 19.83 9.35 -1.43
N ILE A 226 20.98 8.86 -0.97
CA ILE A 226 22.00 9.67 -0.31
C ILE A 226 23.35 9.30 -0.91
N PRO A 227 24.04 10.23 -1.59
CA PRO A 227 25.38 9.98 -2.08
C PRO A 227 26.37 9.95 -0.91
N GLY A 228 27.38 9.08 -1.00
CA GLY A 228 28.48 9.01 -0.06
C GLY A 228 29.83 8.91 -0.76
N LEU A 229 30.89 8.89 0.04
CA LEU A 229 32.24 8.62 -0.42
C LEU A 229 32.83 7.48 0.41
N GLU A 230 33.46 6.52 -0.24
CA GLU A 230 34.12 5.38 0.39
C GLU A 230 35.55 5.30 -0.13
N PHE A 231 36.53 5.39 0.77
CA PHE A 231 37.94 5.28 0.38
C PHE A 231 38.30 3.81 0.20
N GLU A 232 38.63 3.41 -1.01
CA GLU A 232 39.10 2.06 -1.33
C GLU A 232 40.61 1.96 -1.03
N ASP A 233 41.47 2.37 -1.97
CA ASP A 233 42.93 2.56 -1.78
C ASP A 233 43.50 3.16 -3.10
N THR A 234 44.69 2.74 -3.49
CA THR A 234 45.27 2.89 -4.82
C THR A 234 44.46 2.10 -5.84
N TRP A 235 44.18 2.72 -6.98
CA TRP A 235 43.47 2.06 -8.09
C TRP A 235 44.15 0.76 -8.51
N ASP A 236 43.33 -0.28 -8.67
CA ASP A 236 43.69 -1.62 -9.08
C ASP A 236 42.76 -2.09 -10.21
N SER A 237 43.34 -2.70 -11.25
CA SER A 237 42.59 -3.07 -12.46
C SER A 237 41.62 -4.24 -12.26
N SER A 238 41.79 -5.03 -11.20
CA SER A 238 40.93 -6.17 -10.88
C SER A 238 39.80 -5.84 -9.91
N THR A 239 39.86 -4.66 -9.28
CA THR A 239 38.85 -4.19 -8.32
C THR A 239 37.62 -3.64 -9.04
N GLN A 240 36.44 -4.04 -8.57
CA GLN A 240 35.16 -3.51 -9.04
C GLN A 240 34.82 -2.26 -8.25
N TYR A 241 34.78 -1.12 -8.94
CA TYR A 241 34.42 0.17 -8.37
C TYR A 241 32.95 0.50 -8.60
N GLN A 242 32.38 1.23 -7.66
CA GLN A 242 30.99 1.62 -7.57
C GLN A 242 30.89 3.15 -7.49
N PRO A 243 29.76 3.76 -7.89
CA PRO A 243 29.60 5.21 -7.78
C PRO A 243 29.89 5.70 -6.35
N GLY A 244 30.74 6.72 -6.20
CA GLY A 244 31.17 7.26 -4.90
C GLY A 244 32.44 6.63 -4.33
N ASP A 245 32.98 5.55 -4.93
CA ASP A 245 34.27 5.02 -4.52
C ASP A 245 35.38 6.01 -4.83
N PHE A 246 36.23 6.26 -3.84
CA PHE A 246 37.34 7.17 -3.89
C PHE A 246 38.64 6.37 -3.93
N ILE A 247 39.49 6.67 -4.91
CA ILE A 247 40.79 6.04 -5.07
C ILE A 247 41.92 7.05 -5.20
N THR A 248 43.15 6.57 -5.05
CA THR A 248 44.36 7.28 -5.48
C THR A 248 44.92 6.68 -6.76
N TYR A 249 45.42 7.52 -7.67
CA TYR A 249 46.11 7.11 -8.88
C TYR A 249 47.32 8.03 -9.11
N GLY A 250 48.52 7.48 -8.88
CA GLY A 250 49.75 8.28 -8.84
C GLY A 250 49.68 9.29 -7.69
N GLY A 251 49.83 10.58 -8.00
CA GLY A 251 49.65 11.66 -7.02
C GLY A 251 48.22 12.18 -6.90
N TYR A 252 47.30 11.73 -7.77
CA TYR A 252 45.95 12.32 -7.89
C TYR A 252 44.91 11.42 -7.22
N SER A 253 43.73 11.96 -6.92
CA SER A 253 42.60 11.17 -6.41
C SER A 253 41.37 11.35 -7.28
N TYR A 254 40.62 10.28 -7.45
CA TYR A 254 39.44 10.23 -8.30
C TYR A 254 38.26 9.63 -7.55
N VAL A 255 37.06 10.06 -7.93
CA VAL A 255 35.80 9.45 -7.48
C VAL A 255 35.16 8.76 -8.67
N SER A 256 34.74 7.52 -8.48
CA SER A 256 34.03 6.74 -9.48
C SER A 256 32.61 7.28 -9.67
N ASN A 257 32.18 7.44 -10.92
CA ASN A 257 30.84 7.89 -11.31
C ASN A 257 29.92 6.72 -11.68
N THR A 258 30.49 5.58 -12.05
CA THR A 258 29.78 4.43 -12.64
C THR A 258 30.27 3.13 -12.00
N ASN A 259 29.47 2.07 -12.09
CA ASN A 259 29.97 0.73 -11.82
C ASN A 259 30.98 0.33 -12.90
N ASN A 260 32.24 0.09 -12.53
CA ASN A 260 33.29 -0.21 -13.51
C ASN A 260 34.39 -1.15 -12.98
N VAL A 261 35.13 -1.75 -13.91
CA VAL A 261 36.30 -2.59 -13.63
C VAL A 261 37.36 -2.30 -14.69
N ASN A 262 38.64 -2.29 -14.32
CA ASN A 262 39.76 -2.07 -15.25
C ASN A 262 39.64 -0.78 -16.11
N LYS A 263 38.99 0.27 -15.60
CA LYS A 263 38.92 1.59 -16.23
C LYS A 263 39.97 2.49 -15.62
N ASN A 264 41.06 2.74 -16.33
CA ASN A 264 42.13 3.63 -15.88
C ASN A 264 41.59 5.08 -15.71
N PRO A 265 41.66 5.69 -14.51
CA PRO A 265 40.99 6.95 -14.21
C PRO A 265 41.31 8.12 -15.16
N PRO A 266 42.58 8.50 -15.40
CA PRO A 266 42.92 9.58 -16.34
C PRO A 266 42.46 9.36 -17.79
N LEU A 267 42.17 8.12 -18.19
CA LEU A 267 41.75 7.78 -19.56
C LEU A 267 40.23 7.61 -19.72
N ASN A 268 39.47 7.57 -18.63
CA ASN A 268 38.05 7.23 -18.63
C ASN A 268 37.24 8.26 -17.83
N SER A 269 37.16 9.50 -18.34
CA SER A 269 36.51 10.62 -17.65
C SER A 269 34.98 10.48 -17.48
N SER A 270 34.34 9.56 -18.20
CA SER A 270 32.93 9.21 -17.96
C SER A 270 32.76 8.35 -16.71
N ASP A 271 33.74 7.51 -16.41
CA ASP A 271 33.73 6.58 -15.27
C ASP A 271 34.36 7.21 -14.03
N TRP A 272 35.27 8.17 -14.20
CA TRP A 272 36.03 8.78 -13.10
C TRP A 272 36.01 10.31 -13.17
N THR A 273 35.71 10.93 -12.02
CA THR A 273 35.87 12.37 -11.81
C THR A 273 37.14 12.63 -11.02
N LEU A 274 38.03 13.48 -11.54
CA LEU A 274 39.18 13.98 -10.77
C LEU A 274 38.68 14.77 -9.57
N PHE A 275 39.02 14.32 -8.36
CA PHE A 275 38.63 14.98 -7.12
C PHE A 275 39.65 16.03 -6.71
N VAL A 276 40.92 15.62 -6.62
CA VAL A 276 42.02 16.50 -6.22
C VAL A 276 43.32 16.07 -6.90
N THR A 277 44.12 17.04 -7.30
CA THR A 277 45.50 16.81 -7.73
C THR A 277 46.43 16.78 -6.51
N GLY A 278 47.54 16.09 -6.64
CA GLY A 278 48.52 15.97 -5.58
C GLY A 278 49.85 15.47 -6.10
N PHE A 279 50.72 15.09 -5.17
CA PHE A 279 52.08 14.67 -5.46
C PHE A 279 52.36 13.31 -4.84
N ASN A 280 52.90 12.40 -5.64
CA ASN A 280 53.45 11.13 -5.18
C ASN A 280 54.96 11.13 -5.39
N LEU A 281 55.74 11.27 -4.31
CA LEU A 281 57.19 11.37 -4.41
C LEU A 281 57.80 9.99 -4.70
N ARG A 282 58.39 9.82 -5.89
CA ARG A 282 58.98 8.56 -6.38
C ARG A 282 60.49 8.45 -6.20
N GLY A 283 61.16 9.52 -5.77
CA GLY A 283 62.61 9.55 -5.60
C GLY A 283 63.34 9.87 -6.90
N ASP A 284 64.43 9.18 -7.20
CA ASP A 284 65.24 9.46 -8.39
C ASP A 284 64.61 8.86 -9.66
N TYR A 285 64.74 9.57 -10.77
CA TYR A 285 64.22 9.11 -12.06
C TYR A 285 64.92 7.84 -12.54
N ASN A 286 64.14 6.93 -13.14
CA ASN A 286 64.61 5.73 -13.81
C ASN A 286 63.86 5.56 -15.15
N ALA A 287 64.62 5.48 -16.25
CA ALA A 287 64.07 5.45 -17.61
C ALA A 287 63.23 4.21 -17.93
N VAL A 288 63.35 3.11 -17.16
CA VAL A 288 62.52 1.90 -17.35
C VAL A 288 61.30 1.85 -16.44
N THR A 289 61.16 2.81 -15.52
CA THR A 289 60.03 2.86 -14.59
C THR A 289 58.84 3.56 -15.26
N ALA A 290 57.67 2.94 -15.15
CA ALA A 290 56.41 3.61 -15.48
C ALA A 290 56.04 4.61 -14.38
N TYR A 291 55.76 5.84 -14.79
CA TYR A 291 55.31 6.93 -13.92
C TYR A 291 53.86 7.27 -14.24
N LYS A 292 53.08 7.49 -13.19
CA LYS A 292 51.67 7.88 -13.28
C LYS A 292 51.53 9.38 -13.11
N GLN A 293 50.41 9.92 -13.57
CA GLN A 293 50.08 11.32 -13.32
C GLN A 293 50.18 11.68 -11.82
N GLY A 294 50.81 12.81 -11.51
CA GLY A 294 51.06 13.25 -10.14
C GLY A 294 52.34 12.69 -9.51
N ASP A 295 53.05 11.76 -10.17
CA ASP A 295 54.35 11.29 -9.69
C ASP A 295 55.41 12.39 -9.80
N VAL A 296 56.28 12.49 -8.79
CA VAL A 296 57.37 13.47 -8.74
C VAL A 296 58.71 12.74 -8.63
N VAL A 297 59.64 13.06 -9.52
CA VAL A 297 61.00 12.48 -9.58
C VAL A 297 62.09 13.53 -9.50
N ARG A 298 63.30 13.12 -9.09
CA ARG A 298 64.50 13.96 -9.08
C ARG A 298 65.43 13.63 -10.24
N VAL A 299 65.93 14.66 -10.93
CA VAL A 299 66.97 14.57 -11.97
C VAL A 299 67.90 15.76 -11.85
N GLY A 300 69.20 15.52 -11.66
CA GLY A 300 70.22 16.59 -11.68
C GLY A 300 69.99 17.72 -10.66
N GLY A 301 69.37 17.43 -9.52
CA GLY A 301 69.04 18.42 -8.49
C GLY A 301 67.68 19.12 -8.67
N PHE A 302 66.97 18.87 -9.77
CA PHE A 302 65.62 19.38 -10.02
C PHE A 302 64.56 18.31 -9.73
N THR A 303 63.34 18.76 -9.42
CA THR A 303 62.15 17.91 -9.31
C THR A 303 61.24 18.09 -10.51
N TYR A 304 60.75 17.00 -11.07
CA TYR A 304 59.83 16.99 -12.22
C TYR A 304 58.54 16.28 -11.85
N LEU A 305 57.41 16.82 -12.30
CA LEU A 305 56.07 16.27 -12.14
C LEU A 305 55.64 15.55 -13.42
N ALA A 306 55.22 14.30 -13.32
CA ALA A 306 54.52 13.60 -14.39
C ALA A 306 53.10 14.15 -14.53
N ILE A 307 52.82 14.83 -15.65
CA ILE A 307 51.49 15.39 -15.94
C ILE A 307 50.57 14.43 -16.69
N ALA A 308 51.12 13.30 -17.16
CA ALA A 308 50.43 12.19 -17.81
C ALA A 308 51.20 10.88 -17.55
N ASP A 309 50.54 9.74 -17.73
CA ASP A 309 51.17 8.43 -17.61
C ASP A 309 52.25 8.24 -18.70
N THR A 310 53.45 7.82 -18.30
CA THR A 310 54.58 7.63 -19.22
C THR A 310 55.55 6.54 -18.73
N THR A 311 56.39 6.02 -19.62
CA THR A 311 57.53 5.15 -19.30
C THR A 311 58.72 5.57 -20.16
N GLY A 312 59.81 6.00 -19.53
CA GLY A 312 60.86 6.69 -20.27
C GLY A 312 60.41 8.06 -20.79
N ASN A 313 61.25 8.70 -21.60
CA ASN A 313 61.05 10.07 -22.10
C ASN A 313 59.71 10.28 -22.82
#